data_AF-A0A422PN24-F1
#
_entry.id   AF-A0A422PN24-F1
#
_cell.length_a   1.000
_cell.length_b   1.000
_cell.length_c   1.000
_cell.angle_alpha   90.00
_cell.angle_beta   90.00
_cell.angle_gamma   90.00
#
_symmetry.space_group_name_H-M   'P 1'
#
loop_
_entity.id
_entity.type
_entity.pdbx_description
1 polymer ?
#
loop_
_entity_poly.entity_id
_entity_poly.type
_entity_poly.pdbx_seq_one_letter_code
_entity_poly.pdbx_strand_id
1 'polypeptide(L)'
;MLPADTPLAPIAAFVKRSLRDASTRSRNAAIRASVLEARIRQAELKLARERARQVVLDLGSCCVACGKKLRPDVVFARFPNGVVVHQACMEDEHICPVTYKDFRLGIEPVARDVF
;
A
#
# COMPACT_ATOMS: atom_id res chain seq x y z
N MET A 1 11.86 11.42 45.16
CA MET A 1 13.05 12.22 45.49
C MET A 1 13.85 11.44 46.50
N LEU A 2 15.16 11.28 46.28
CA LEU A 2 16.05 10.63 47.25
C LEU A 2 16.40 11.65 48.36
N PRO A 3 16.50 11.23 49.63
CA PRO A 3 16.97 12.08 50.73
C PRO A 3 18.36 12.68 50.45
N ALA A 4 18.62 13.89 50.96
CA ALA A 4 19.84 14.66 50.67
C ALA A 4 21.15 13.97 51.15
N ASP A 5 21.03 13.08 52.12
CA ASP A 5 22.09 12.28 52.72
C ASP A 5 22.30 10.91 52.03
N THR A 6 21.55 10.61 50.95
CA THR A 6 21.67 9.32 50.26
C THR A 6 23.07 9.17 49.63
N PRO A 7 23.89 8.20 50.06
CA PRO A 7 25.17 7.94 49.41
C PRO A 7 24.89 7.40 48.00
N LEU A 8 25.43 8.08 46.98
CA LEU A 8 25.20 7.73 45.58
C LEU A 8 26.02 6.52 45.11
N ALA A 9 27.16 6.24 45.74
CA ALA A 9 28.07 5.18 45.30
C ALA A 9 27.42 3.77 45.25
N PRO A 10 26.64 3.33 46.25
CA PRO A 10 25.97 2.02 46.22
C PRO A 10 24.89 1.89 45.14
N ILE A 11 24.20 2.99 44.81
CA ILE A 11 23.09 2.99 43.84
C ILE A 11 23.51 3.42 42.43
N ALA A 12 24.74 3.91 42.25
CA ALA A 12 25.22 4.45 40.98
C ALA A 12 25.13 3.43 39.84
N ALA A 13 25.41 2.15 40.11
CA ALA A 13 25.31 1.08 39.11
C ALA A 13 23.86 0.87 38.65
N PHE A 14 22.91 0.91 39.60
CA PHE A 14 21.48 0.83 39.30
C PHE A 14 21.03 2.05 38.49
N VAL A 15 21.33 3.27 38.95
CA VAL A 15 20.94 4.52 38.26
C VAL A 15 21.49 4.55 36.83
N LYS A 16 22.77 4.21 36.62
CA LYS A 16 23.36 4.13 35.28
C LYS A 16 22.69 3.10 34.38
N ARG A 17 22.18 2.00 34.93
CA ARG A 17 21.43 0.98 34.18
C ARG A 17 20.04 1.51 33.83
N SER A 18 19.31 2.03 34.82
CA SER A 18 17.96 2.58 34.63
C SER A 18 17.93 3.72 33.60
N LEU A 19 18.95 4.60 33.62
CA LEU A 19 19.09 5.66 32.62
C LEU A 19 19.35 5.11 31.21
N ARG A 20 20.22 4.11 31.08
CA ARG A 20 20.47 3.43 29.80
C ARG A 20 19.22 2.72 29.29
N ASP A 21 18.48 2.04 30.16
CA ASP A 21 17.24 1.36 29.81
C ASP A 21 16.17 2.37 29.38
N ALA A 22 16.02 3.48 30.11
CA ALA A 22 15.10 4.55 29.76
C ALA A 22 15.46 5.18 28.41
N SER A 23 16.74 5.49 28.17
CA SER A 23 17.23 6.00 26.90
C SER A 23 16.98 5.01 25.74
N THR A 24 17.27 3.73 25.96
CA THR A 24 17.04 2.67 24.97
C THR A 24 15.55 2.52 24.66
N ARG A 25 14.68 2.54 25.67
CA ARG A 25 13.22 2.51 25.49
C ARG A 25 12.74 3.71 24.69
N SER A 26 13.19 4.91 25.04
CA SER A 26 12.83 6.16 24.34
C SER A 26 13.25 6.10 22.87
N ARG A 27 14.50 5.68 22.60
CA ARG A 27 15.02 5.53 21.24
C ARG A 27 14.21 4.51 20.44
N ASN A 28 13.93 3.34 21.03
CA ASN A 28 13.18 2.29 20.36
C ASN A 28 11.74 2.70 20.07
N ALA A 29 11.10 3.46 20.98
CA ALA A 29 9.76 4.01 20.76
C ALA A 29 9.76 5.00 19.58
N ALA A 30 10.74 5.90 19.52
CA ALA A 30 10.87 6.85 18.42
C ALA A 30 11.11 6.14 17.07
N ILE A 31 11.97 5.12 17.04
CA ILE A 31 12.20 4.31 15.83
C ILE A 31 10.89 3.63 15.39
N ARG A 32 10.17 3.00 16.32
CA ARG A 32 8.89 2.34 16.00
C ARG A 32 7.86 3.34 15.45
N ALA A 33 7.73 4.51 16.07
CA ALA A 33 6.83 5.56 15.60
C ALA A 33 7.17 5.99 14.17
N SER A 34 8.45 6.24 13.87
CA SER A 34 8.90 6.61 12.53
C SER A 34 8.64 5.52 11.49
N VAL A 35 8.85 4.25 11.84
CA VAL A 35 8.56 3.12 10.94
C VAL A 35 7.05 3.02 10.65
N LEU A 36 6.20 3.18 11.67
CA LEU A 36 4.75 3.17 11.49
C LEU A 36 4.29 4.34 10.61
N GLU A 37 4.80 5.54 10.84
CA GLU A 37 4.49 6.71 10.04
C GLU A 37 4.91 6.53 8.57
N ALA A 38 6.10 5.95 8.33
CA ALA A 38 6.55 5.63 6.97
C ALA A 38 5.61 4.63 6.27
N ARG A 39 5.10 3.62 6.99
CA ARG A 39 4.13 2.65 6.45
C ARG A 39 2.79 3.32 6.11
N ILE A 40 2.30 4.22 6.97
CA ILE A 40 1.07 4.98 6.74
C ILE A 40 1.22 5.79 5.45
N ARG A 41 2.30 6.59 5.34
CA ARG A 41 2.57 7.40 4.13
C ARG A 41 2.70 6.53 2.87
N GLN A 42 3.34 5.37 2.97
CA GLN A 42 3.42 4.45 1.85
C GLN A 42 2.05 3.93 1.41
N ALA A 43 1.16 3.61 2.36
CA ALA A 43 -0.20 3.18 2.07
C ALA A 43 -1.03 4.31 1.45
N GLU A 44 -0.92 5.53 1.97
CA GLU A 44 -1.57 6.73 1.40
C GLU A 44 -1.12 7.00 -0.04
N LEU A 45 0.19 6.90 -0.31
CA LEU A 45 0.73 7.04 -1.66
C LEU A 45 0.21 5.95 -2.60
N LYS A 46 0.12 4.70 -2.13
CA LYS A 46 -0.47 3.61 -2.92
C LYS A 46 -1.94 3.93 -3.24
N LEU A 47 -2.73 4.35 -2.25
CA LEU A 47 -4.13 4.72 -2.44
C LEU A 47 -4.29 5.89 -3.42
N ALA A 48 -3.45 6.92 -3.30
CA ALA A 48 -3.46 8.07 -4.21
C ALA A 48 -3.14 7.64 -5.64
N ARG A 49 -2.15 6.76 -5.84
CA ARG A 49 -1.82 6.21 -7.16
C ARG A 49 -2.97 5.39 -7.74
N GLU A 50 -3.61 4.54 -6.92
CA GLU A 50 -4.77 3.76 -7.37
C GLU A 50 -5.96 4.66 -7.75
N ARG A 51 -6.24 5.70 -6.96
CA ARG A 51 -7.30 6.69 -7.27
C ARG A 51 -7.00 7.53 -8.50
N ALA A 52 -5.72 7.82 -8.76
CA ALA A 52 -5.29 8.54 -9.95
C ALA A 52 -5.23 7.68 -11.21
N ARG A 53 -5.47 6.35 -11.12
CA ARG A 53 -5.49 5.48 -12.30
C ARG A 53 -6.68 5.85 -13.18
N GLN A 54 -6.36 6.35 -14.37
CA GLN A 54 -7.32 6.67 -15.42
C GLN A 54 -6.87 6.08 -16.76
N VAL A 55 -7.77 6.08 -17.73
CA VAL A 55 -7.45 5.82 -19.14
C VAL A 55 -7.84 7.06 -19.92
N VAL A 56 -6.94 7.51 -20.78
CA VAL A 56 -7.23 8.57 -21.75
C VAL A 56 -7.62 7.89 -23.05
N LEU A 57 -8.83 8.17 -23.52
CA LEU A 57 -9.31 7.75 -24.84
C LEU A 57 -9.35 8.97 -25.74
N ASP A 58 -8.81 8.82 -26.95
CA ASP A 58 -8.90 9.80 -28.03
C ASP A 58 -9.78 9.27 -29.18
N LEU A 59 -10.03 10.10 -30.20
CA LEU A 59 -10.82 9.72 -31.38
C LEU A 59 -10.16 8.62 -32.24
N GLY A 60 -8.87 8.36 -32.01
CA GLY A 60 -8.08 7.32 -32.66
C GLY A 60 -8.04 6.01 -31.88
N SER A 61 -8.53 5.99 -30.65
CA SER A 61 -8.41 4.86 -29.74
C SER A 61 -9.20 3.68 -30.26
N CYS A 62 -8.52 2.55 -30.42
CA CYS A 62 -9.10 1.32 -30.93
C CYS A 62 -9.09 0.24 -29.85
N CYS A 63 -10.12 -0.60 -29.87
CA CYS A 63 -10.16 -1.82 -29.09
C CYS A 63 -9.05 -2.75 -29.57
N VAL A 64 -8.17 -3.14 -28.66
CA VAL A 64 -7.03 -4.01 -28.97
C VAL A 64 -7.43 -5.44 -29.33
N ALA A 65 -8.65 -5.87 -29.00
CA ALA A 65 -9.14 -7.21 -29.34
C ALA A 65 -9.71 -7.30 -30.77
N CYS A 66 -10.46 -6.30 -31.24
CA CYS A 66 -11.13 -6.34 -32.54
C CYS A 66 -10.61 -5.30 -33.56
N GLY A 67 -9.72 -4.40 -33.14
CA GLY A 67 -9.16 -3.33 -33.97
C GLY A 67 -10.10 -2.16 -34.30
N LYS A 68 -11.37 -2.22 -33.89
CA LYS A 68 -12.37 -1.16 -34.16
C LYS A 68 -12.24 -0.01 -33.15
N LYS A 69 -12.63 1.21 -33.56
CA LYS A 69 -12.60 2.40 -32.70
C LYS A 69 -13.47 2.26 -31.45
N LEU A 70 -12.98 2.73 -30.32
CA LEU A 70 -13.71 2.94 -29.08
C LEU A 70 -14.43 4.28 -29.17
N ARG A 71 -15.66 4.26 -29.70
CA ARG A 71 -16.46 5.49 -29.83
C ARG A 71 -16.98 5.94 -28.45
N PRO A 72 -17.18 7.26 -28.22
CA PRO A 72 -17.62 7.78 -26.93
C PRO A 72 -18.97 7.22 -26.43
N ASP A 73 -19.82 6.77 -27.34
CA ASP A 73 -21.16 6.23 -27.08
C ASP A 73 -21.17 4.71 -26.78
N VAL A 74 -20.02 4.03 -26.86
CA VAL A 74 -19.92 2.58 -26.68
C VAL A 74 -19.37 2.26 -25.29
N VAL A 75 -19.99 1.30 -24.61
CA VAL A 75 -19.49 0.79 -23.32
C VAL A 75 -18.20 0.00 -23.54
N PHE A 76 -17.17 0.34 -22.78
CA PHE A 76 -15.87 -0.31 -22.81
C PHE A 76 -15.51 -0.86 -21.43
N ALA A 77 -14.74 -1.94 -21.44
CA ALA A 77 -14.16 -2.54 -20.25
C ALA A 77 -12.70 -2.10 -20.13
N ARG A 78 -12.26 -1.82 -18.90
CA ARG A 78 -10.87 -1.54 -18.56
C ARG A 78 -10.37 -2.58 -17.56
N PHE A 79 -9.33 -3.30 -17.94
CA PHE A 79 -8.68 -4.29 -17.08
C PHE A 79 -7.60 -3.66 -16.20
N PRO A 80 -7.24 -4.28 -15.04
CA PRO A 80 -6.18 -3.78 -14.16
C PRO A 80 -4.79 -3.63 -14.79
N ASN A 81 -4.50 -4.36 -15.87
CA ASN A 81 -3.26 -4.22 -16.66
C ASN A 81 -3.29 -3.01 -17.63
N GLY A 82 -4.37 -2.23 -17.65
CA GLY A 82 -4.52 -1.06 -18.52
C GLY A 82 -5.12 -1.35 -19.90
N VAL A 83 -5.42 -2.62 -20.21
CA VAL A 83 -6.06 -2.99 -21.48
C VAL A 83 -7.50 -2.47 -21.50
N VAL A 84 -7.86 -1.81 -22.61
CA VAL A 84 -9.21 -1.28 -22.84
C VAL A 84 -9.77 -1.94 -24.10
N VAL A 85 -10.97 -2.49 -23.96
CA VAL A 85 -11.67 -3.19 -25.04
C VAL A 85 -13.13 -2.80 -25.04
N HIS A 86 -13.84 -3.02 -26.15
CA HIS A 86 -15.30 -3.00 -26.12
C HIS A 86 -15.80 -4.01 -25.11
N GLN A 87 -16.89 -3.71 -24.41
CA GLN A 87 -17.51 -4.66 -23.50
C GLN A 87 -17.92 -5.96 -24.22
N ALA A 88 -18.36 -5.87 -25.47
CA ALA A 88 -18.69 -7.04 -26.30
C ALA A 88 -17.48 -7.88 -26.74
N CYS A 89 -16.26 -7.34 -26.65
CA CYS A 89 -15.02 -8.08 -26.91
C CYS A 89 -14.44 -8.74 -25.66
N MET A 90 -15.14 -8.60 -24.53
CA MET A 90 -14.82 -9.25 -23.26
C MET A 90 -15.79 -10.41 -23.06
N GLU A 91 -15.25 -11.63 -23.00
CA GLU A 91 -16.04 -12.84 -22.70
C GLU A 91 -16.19 -13.05 -21.19
N ASP A 92 -15.14 -12.77 -20.42
CA ASP A 92 -15.10 -12.86 -18.96
C ASP A 92 -14.52 -11.55 -18.40
N GLU A 93 -15.20 -10.96 -17.41
CA GLU A 93 -14.79 -9.69 -16.78
C GLU A 93 -13.50 -9.79 -15.96
N HIS A 94 -13.09 -11.00 -15.61
CA HIS A 94 -11.88 -11.27 -14.85
C HIS A 94 -10.70 -11.68 -15.71
N ILE A 95 -10.91 -12.01 -16.99
CA ILE A 95 -9.85 -12.48 -17.88
C ILE A 95 -9.63 -11.46 -18.98
N CYS A 96 -8.43 -10.87 -19.03
CA CYS A 96 -8.10 -9.96 -20.13
C CYS A 96 -8.14 -10.71 -21.48
N PRO A 97 -8.94 -10.28 -22.47
CA PRO A 97 -9.06 -10.98 -23.75
C PRO A 97 -7.79 -10.88 -24.64
N VAL A 98 -6.83 -10.03 -24.26
CA VAL A 98 -5.56 -9.86 -25.01
C VAL A 98 -4.41 -10.62 -24.36
N THR A 99 -4.27 -10.52 -23.04
CA THR A 99 -3.16 -11.15 -22.33
C THR A 99 -3.53 -12.48 -21.69
N TYR A 100 -4.82 -12.87 -21.73
CA TYR A 100 -5.39 -14.04 -21.06
C TYR A 100 -5.07 -14.13 -19.56
N LYS A 101 -4.79 -12.99 -18.94
CA LYS A 101 -4.46 -12.91 -17.52
C LYS A 101 -5.76 -12.92 -16.74
N ASP A 102 -5.92 -13.92 -15.86
CA ASP A 102 -6.99 -13.97 -14.88
C ASP A 102 -6.63 -13.10 -13.66
N PHE A 103 -7.46 -12.09 -13.38
CA PHE A 103 -7.26 -11.17 -12.27
C PHE A 103 -7.87 -11.63 -10.94
N ARG A 104 -8.52 -12.81 -10.90
CA ARG A 104 -8.90 -13.46 -9.63
C ARG A 104 -7.69 -14.10 -8.96
N LEU A 105 -6.76 -14.61 -9.76
CA LEU A 105 -5.55 -15.27 -9.29
C LEU A 105 -4.60 -14.21 -8.68
N GLY A 106 -4.44 -14.25 -7.36
CA GLY A 106 -3.60 -13.29 -6.61
C GLY A 106 -4.37 -12.30 -5.74
N ILE A 107 -5.70 -12.37 -5.71
CA ILE A 107 -6.49 -11.84 -4.59
C ILE A 107 -6.41 -12.92 -3.48
N GLU A 108 -5.23 -13.12 -2.90
CA GLU A 108 -5.21 -13.81 -1.61
C GLU A 108 -6.08 -12.97 -0.67
N PRO A 109 -7.07 -13.57 0.03
CA PRO A 109 -7.74 -12.86 1.10
C PRO A 109 -6.62 -12.44 2.03
N VAL A 110 -6.37 -11.13 2.13
CA VAL A 110 -5.42 -10.59 3.09
C VAL A 110 -5.86 -11.18 4.42
N ALA A 111 -5.12 -12.18 4.89
CA ALA A 111 -5.32 -12.73 6.22
C ALA A 111 -5.31 -11.49 7.10
N ARG A 112 -6.46 -11.21 7.72
CA ARG A 112 -6.51 -10.23 8.79
C ARG A 112 -5.58 -10.82 9.83
N ASP A 113 -4.30 -10.46 9.79
CA ASP A 113 -3.38 -10.69 10.88
C ASP A 113 -3.99 -9.93 12.04
N VAL A 114 -4.76 -10.69 12.83
CA VAL A 114 -5.34 -10.28 14.10
C VAL A 114 -4.14 -10.04 15.00
N PHE A 115 -3.84 -8.75 15.21
CA PHE A 115 -3.02 -8.29 16.32
C PHE A 115 -3.76 -8.48 17.65
#